data_AF-A0A8D8YPN4-F1
#
_entry.id   AF-A0A8D8YPN4-F1
#
_cell.length_a   1.000
_cell.length_b   1.000
_cell.length_c   1.000
_cell.angle_alpha   90.00
_cell.angle_beta   90.00
_cell.angle_gamma   90.00
#
_symmetry.space_group_name_H-M   'P 1'
#
loop_
_entity.id
_entity.type
_entity.pdbx_description
1 polymer ?
#
loop_
_entity_poly.entity_id
_entity_poly.type
_entity_poly.pdbx_seq_one_letter_code
_entity_poly.pdbx_strand_id
1 'polypeptide(L)'
;MIQIGRASCRGREKIMLPDRELITVQVRKTATADEVYACTVPKLGLQSPSSAVYFYLFEIVEYSFERKLESNEFPHHLYIQNYSTASATCLCVRKWLFSAPLESRLTASDDRLATFMFWMSIDAVDRGTIRAEDRLYELKALQDASRKHEYLKLATSLPGYEELQFPHCASDSRKTGGHVIPTVSMGGFKLLAASDEGVLENQAVEFDWDTITQYEVDEECGAFVMQYTRPNRSPRCIKIFSTYSVFLKECFDRIREEKSWTRD
;
A
#
# COMPACT_ATOMS: atom_id res chain seq x y z
N MET A 1 -7.71 21.28 -48.46
CA MET A 1 -7.18 20.32 -47.48
C MET A 1 -7.33 20.94 -46.11
N ILE A 2 -8.39 20.58 -45.37
CA ILE A 2 -8.63 21.10 -44.02
C ILE A 2 -7.80 20.24 -43.07
N GLN A 3 -6.79 20.86 -42.46
CA GLN A 3 -5.99 20.27 -41.40
C GLN A 3 -6.89 20.16 -40.16
N ILE A 4 -7.49 18.99 -39.96
CA ILE A 4 -8.19 18.66 -38.71
C ILE A 4 -7.10 18.55 -37.64
N GLY A 5 -6.89 19.65 -36.91
CA GLY A 5 -6.09 19.62 -35.70
C GLY A 5 -6.71 18.60 -34.75
N ARG A 6 -5.98 17.52 -34.45
CA ARG A 6 -6.32 16.62 -33.35
C ARG A 6 -6.38 17.48 -32.09
N ALA A 7 -7.58 17.79 -31.62
CA ALA A 7 -7.78 18.31 -30.27
C ALA A 7 -7.05 17.36 -29.33
N SER A 8 -6.05 17.86 -28.61
CA SER A 8 -5.34 17.08 -27.62
C SER A 8 -6.34 16.72 -26.52
N CYS A 9 -6.88 15.50 -26.56
CA CYS A 9 -7.80 14.97 -25.54
C CYS A 9 -7.04 14.77 -24.22
N ARG A 10 -6.61 15.86 -23.59
CA ARG A 10 -6.02 15.85 -22.26
C ARG A 10 -7.15 15.79 -21.23
N GLY A 11 -7.13 14.76 -20.40
CA GLY A 11 -7.94 14.64 -19.20
C GLY A 11 -7.34 15.48 -18.06
N ARG A 12 -8.16 15.75 -17.05
CA ARG A 12 -7.73 16.30 -15.76
C ARG A 12 -7.96 15.20 -14.73
N GLU A 13 -6.87 14.63 -14.24
CA GLU A 13 -6.94 13.63 -13.17
C GLU A 13 -6.77 14.36 -11.84
N LYS A 14 -7.71 14.14 -10.91
CA LYS A 14 -7.62 14.60 -9.53
C LYS A 14 -6.93 13.53 -8.71
N ILE A 15 -5.93 13.90 -7.92
CA ILE A 15 -5.15 12.95 -7.12
C ILE A 15 -5.07 13.50 -5.70
N MET A 16 -5.40 12.66 -4.72
CA MET A 16 -5.28 12.98 -3.30
C MET A 16 -3.85 12.74 -2.83
N LEU A 17 -3.20 13.76 -2.29
CA LEU A 17 -1.89 13.65 -1.66
C LEU A 17 -2.02 13.08 -0.24
N PRO A 18 -0.90 12.60 0.36
CA PRO A 18 -0.93 12.01 1.70
C PRO A 18 -1.41 12.96 2.81
N ASP A 19 -1.25 14.26 2.63
CA ASP A 19 -1.75 15.31 3.52
C ASP A 19 -3.20 15.74 3.20
N ARG A 20 -3.92 14.93 2.43
CA ARG A 20 -5.31 15.11 2.00
C ARG A 20 -5.53 16.28 1.03
N GLU A 21 -4.47 16.92 0.56
CA GLU A 21 -4.56 17.94 -0.50
C GLU A 21 -4.98 17.29 -1.82
N LEU A 22 -5.94 17.89 -2.54
CA LEU A 22 -6.32 17.45 -3.87
C LEU A 22 -5.59 18.26 -4.93
N ILE A 23 -4.69 17.60 -5.66
CA ILE A 23 -4.03 18.18 -6.82
C ILE A 23 -4.73 17.75 -8.11
N THR A 24 -4.49 18.50 -9.18
CA THR A 24 -4.92 18.12 -10.53
C THR A 24 -3.70 18.05 -11.46
N VAL A 25 -3.59 16.97 -12.24
CA VAL A 25 -2.60 16.81 -13.30
C VAL A 25 -3.31 16.76 -14.66
N GLN A 26 -2.65 17.31 -15.69
CA GLN A 26 -3.17 17.30 -17.06
C GLN A 26 -2.39 16.30 -17.89
N VAL A 27 -3.04 15.21 -18.25
CA VAL A 27 -2.43 14.07 -18.95
C VAL A 27 -3.34 13.61 -20.08
N ARG A 28 -2.83 12.79 -21.00
CA ARG A 28 -3.69 12.15 -22.01
C ARG A 28 -4.63 11.17 -21.31
N LYS A 29 -5.83 10.95 -21.84
CA LYS A 29 -6.75 9.93 -21.32
C LYS A 29 -6.19 8.50 -21.37
N THR A 30 -5.24 8.26 -22.26
CA THR A 30 -4.52 6.99 -22.41
C THR A 30 -3.20 6.98 -21.66
N ALA A 31 -2.96 7.95 -20.77
CA ALA A 31 -1.71 7.99 -20.03
C ALA A 31 -1.65 6.82 -19.04
N THR A 32 -0.51 6.16 -18.94
CA THR A 32 -0.32 5.07 -17.99
C THR A 32 -0.13 5.61 -16.57
N ALA A 33 -0.23 4.75 -15.55
CA ALA A 33 0.02 5.12 -14.17
C ALA A 33 1.40 5.76 -13.98
N ASP A 34 2.44 5.23 -14.64
CA ASP A 34 3.79 5.82 -14.63
C ASP A 34 3.79 7.26 -15.18
N GLU A 35 3.12 7.50 -16.31
CA GLU A 35 3.06 8.83 -16.92
C GLU A 35 2.27 9.82 -16.06
N VAL A 36 1.18 9.37 -15.43
CA VAL A 36 0.40 10.17 -14.48
C VAL A 36 1.21 10.46 -13.22
N TYR A 37 1.94 9.46 -12.71
CA TYR A 37 2.78 9.63 -11.53
C TYR A 37 3.94 10.59 -11.79
N ALA A 38 4.59 10.48 -12.95
CA ALA A 38 5.63 11.42 -13.37
C ALA A 38 5.14 12.87 -13.42
N CYS A 39 3.89 13.11 -13.83
CA CYS A 39 3.26 14.43 -13.78
C CYS A 39 2.88 14.88 -12.36
N THR A 40 2.78 13.93 -11.43
CA THR A 40 2.43 14.15 -10.02
C THR A 40 3.66 14.49 -9.18
N VAL A 41 4.82 13.88 -9.47
CA VAL A 41 6.08 14.07 -8.71
C VAL A 41 6.44 15.54 -8.45
N PRO A 42 6.41 16.47 -9.45
CA PRO A 42 6.73 17.87 -9.21
C PRO A 42 5.77 18.58 -8.25
N LYS A 43 4.56 18.05 -8.06
CA LYS A 43 3.52 18.60 -7.17
C LYS A 43 3.59 18.03 -5.76
N LEU A 44 4.40 17.00 -5.51
CA LEU A 44 4.58 16.45 -4.17
C LEU A 44 5.28 17.44 -3.23
N GLY A 45 6.14 18.31 -3.77
CA GLY A 45 6.89 19.29 -3.00
C GLY A 45 7.97 18.68 -2.11
N LEU A 46 8.43 17.47 -2.44
CA LEU A 46 9.53 16.80 -1.73
C LEU A 46 10.82 17.64 -1.89
N GLN A 47 11.60 17.74 -0.81
CA GLN A 47 12.86 18.50 -0.82
C GLN A 47 13.91 17.78 -1.67
N SER A 48 13.93 16.44 -1.64
CA SER A 48 14.71 15.62 -2.54
C SER A 48 13.81 14.96 -3.60
N PRO A 49 13.97 15.28 -4.90
CA PRO A 49 13.24 14.60 -5.96
C PRO A 49 13.46 13.08 -5.99
N SER A 50 14.61 12.59 -5.53
CA SER A 50 14.89 11.15 -5.45
C SER A 50 14.00 10.42 -4.44
N SER A 51 13.44 11.11 -3.45
CA SER A 51 12.51 10.52 -2.47
C SER A 51 11.17 10.12 -3.10
N ALA A 52 10.85 10.60 -4.31
CA ALA A 52 9.63 10.25 -5.01
C ALA A 52 9.53 8.75 -5.34
N VAL A 53 10.65 8.00 -5.36
CA VAL A 53 10.64 6.54 -5.60
C VAL A 53 10.01 5.74 -4.43
N TYR A 54 9.81 6.39 -3.27
CA TYR A 54 9.19 5.80 -2.08
C TYR A 54 7.69 6.10 -1.98
N PHE A 55 7.10 6.60 -3.06
CA PHE A 55 5.68 6.87 -3.19
C PHE A 55 5.22 6.40 -4.57
N TYR A 56 3.92 6.15 -4.71
CA TYR A 56 3.33 5.83 -6.01
C TYR A 56 1.84 6.15 -6.04
N LEU A 57 1.19 5.90 -7.18
CA LEU A 57 -0.26 6.01 -7.32
C LEU A 57 -0.98 4.75 -6.84
N PHE A 58 -2.07 4.98 -6.12
CA PHE A 58 -2.95 3.96 -5.58
C PHE A 58 -4.41 4.27 -5.94
N GLU A 59 -5.18 3.22 -6.20
CA GLU A 59 -6.63 3.30 -6.27
C GLU A 59 -7.22 3.11 -4.87
N ILE A 60 -8.13 4.01 -4.51
CA ILE A 60 -9.00 3.89 -3.34
C ILE A 60 -10.15 2.96 -3.75
N VAL A 61 -10.13 1.72 -3.25
CA VAL A 61 -11.13 0.71 -3.64
C VAL A 61 -12.31 0.73 -2.67
N GLU A 62 -12.03 0.62 -1.37
CA GLU A 62 -13.00 0.69 -0.29
C GLU A 62 -12.52 1.67 0.79
N TYR A 63 -13.38 2.03 1.75
CA TYR A 63 -13.05 3.05 2.78
C TYR A 63 -11.83 2.70 3.67
N SER A 64 -11.34 1.47 3.63
CA SER A 64 -10.21 1.00 4.45
C SER A 64 -9.02 0.46 3.65
N PHE A 65 -9.09 0.35 2.32
CA PHE A 65 -8.03 -0.29 1.53
C PHE A 65 -7.73 0.45 0.22
N GLU A 66 -6.44 0.66 -0.02
CA GLU A 66 -5.91 1.21 -1.24
C GLU A 66 -4.95 0.21 -1.90
N ARG A 67 -5.15 -0.07 -3.20
CA ARG A 67 -4.24 -0.92 -3.97
C ARG A 67 -3.28 -0.06 -4.79
N LYS A 68 -2.01 -0.46 -4.90
CA LYS A 68 -1.08 0.17 -5.82
C LYS A 68 -1.55 -0.09 -7.26
N LEU A 69 -1.40 0.91 -8.13
CA LEU A 69 -1.60 0.70 -9.56
C LEU A 69 -0.41 -0.02 -10.18
N GLU A 70 -0.66 -0.88 -11.16
CA GLU A 70 0.40 -1.36 -12.05
C GLU A 70 0.85 -0.21 -12.98
N SER A 71 2.12 -0.22 -13.39
CA SER A 71 2.73 0.87 -14.16
C SER A 71 2.03 1.15 -15.50
N ASN A 72 1.43 0.12 -16.09
CA ASN A 72 0.73 0.14 -17.37
C ASN A 72 -0.79 0.33 -17.26
N GLU A 73 -1.36 0.40 -16.05
CA GLU A 73 -2.78 0.72 -15.87
C GLU A 73 -3.09 2.14 -16.37
N PHE A 74 -4.36 2.40 -16.73
CA PHE A 74 -4.80 3.70 -17.21
C PHE A 74 -5.68 4.39 -16.15
N PRO A 75 -5.15 5.36 -15.36
CA PRO A 75 -5.91 5.98 -14.27
C PRO A 75 -7.22 6.64 -14.70
N HIS A 76 -7.30 7.14 -15.94
CA HIS A 76 -8.54 7.70 -16.49
C HIS A 76 -9.67 6.67 -16.60
N HIS A 77 -9.35 5.39 -16.87
CA HIS A 77 -10.35 4.33 -16.94
C HIS A 77 -10.91 4.03 -15.55
N LEU A 78 -10.05 4.01 -14.52
CA LEU A 78 -10.47 3.84 -13.12
C LEU A 78 -11.39 4.99 -12.68
N TYR A 79 -11.06 6.23 -13.08
CA TYR A 79 -11.91 7.39 -12.80
C TYR A 79 -13.32 7.24 -13.42
N ILE A 80 -13.41 6.74 -14.66
CA ILE A 80 -14.71 6.50 -15.32
C ILE A 80 -15.49 5.40 -14.61
N GLN A 81 -14.83 4.29 -14.25
CA GLN A 81 -15.46 3.18 -13.54
C GLN A 81 -16.01 3.59 -12.17
N ASN A 82 -15.28 4.47 -11.47
CA ASN A 82 -15.63 4.96 -10.14
C ASN A 82 -16.40 6.30 -10.16
N TYR A 83 -16.86 6.79 -11.32
CA TYR A 83 -17.48 8.11 -11.44
C TYR A 83 -18.76 8.28 -10.60
N SER A 84 -19.46 7.18 -10.31
CA SER A 84 -20.65 7.16 -9.45
C SER A 84 -20.34 7.22 -7.95
N THR A 85 -19.07 7.16 -7.54
CA THR A 85 -18.69 7.26 -6.13
C THR A 85 -18.86 8.69 -5.63
N ALA A 86 -19.26 8.86 -4.36
CA ALA A 86 -19.43 10.18 -3.74
C ALA A 86 -18.09 10.89 -3.43
N SER A 87 -16.96 10.28 -3.77
CA SER A 87 -15.62 10.84 -3.53
C SER A 87 -15.19 11.82 -4.62
N ALA A 88 -14.37 12.80 -4.25
CA ALA A 88 -13.80 13.75 -5.20
C ALA A 88 -12.76 13.12 -6.15
N THR A 89 -12.20 11.97 -5.77
CA THR A 89 -11.28 11.14 -6.58
C THR A 89 -11.23 9.70 -6.06
N CYS A 90 -10.89 8.75 -6.93
CA CYS A 90 -10.51 7.38 -6.59
C CYS A 90 -8.98 7.17 -6.61
N LEU A 91 -8.18 8.22 -6.85
CA LEU A 91 -6.72 8.13 -6.95
C LEU A 91 -6.07 8.86 -5.79
N CYS A 92 -5.08 8.22 -5.16
CA CYS A 92 -4.26 8.84 -4.14
C CYS A 92 -2.78 8.51 -4.33
N VAL A 93 -1.93 9.28 -3.65
CA VAL A 93 -0.52 8.95 -3.46
C VAL A 93 -0.37 8.32 -2.08
N ARG A 94 0.23 7.14 -2.01
CA ARG A 94 0.61 6.48 -0.75
C ARG A 94 2.09 6.12 -0.77
N LYS A 95 2.60 5.81 0.42
CA LYS A 95 3.95 5.29 0.63
C LYS A 95 4.12 3.96 -0.12
N TRP A 96 5.25 3.84 -0.84
CA TRP A 96 5.77 2.60 -1.43
C TRP A 96 7.15 2.28 -0.85
N LEU A 97 7.15 2.06 0.46
CA LEU A 97 8.31 1.84 1.31
C LEU A 97 7.88 1.03 2.53
N PHE A 98 8.60 -0.04 2.84
CA PHE A 98 8.31 -0.89 4.01
C PHE A 98 9.34 -0.70 5.14
N SER A 99 10.56 -0.27 4.84
CA SER A 99 11.64 -0.10 5.81
C SER A 99 11.45 1.12 6.73
N ALA A 100 11.00 0.91 7.97
CA ALA A 100 10.92 1.98 8.97
C ALA A 100 12.26 2.67 9.29
N PRO A 101 13.42 1.98 9.32
CA PRO A 101 14.70 2.66 9.50
C PRO A 101 15.03 3.64 8.37
N LEU A 102 14.71 3.29 7.12
CA LEU A 102 14.90 4.20 5.98
C LEU A 102 13.89 5.34 6.04
N GLU A 103 12.63 5.05 6.33
CA GLU A 103 11.59 6.08 6.53
C GLU A 103 11.98 7.10 7.60
N SER A 104 12.52 6.65 8.73
CA SER A 104 12.99 7.53 9.81
C SER A 104 14.12 8.46 9.35
N ARG A 105 15.05 7.96 8.52
CA ARG A 105 16.11 8.80 7.95
C ARG A 105 15.54 9.82 6.97
N LEU A 106 14.62 9.41 6.11
CA LEU A 106 13.99 10.28 5.12
C LEU A 106 13.20 11.41 5.79
N THR A 107 12.35 11.07 6.77
CA THR A 107 11.54 12.04 7.52
C THR A 107 12.36 12.99 8.39
N ALA A 108 13.56 12.58 8.84
CA ALA A 108 14.48 13.47 9.55
C ALA A 108 15.11 14.52 8.62
N SER A 109 15.20 14.25 7.32
CA SER A 109 15.84 15.12 6.32
C SER A 109 14.87 15.89 5.42
N ASP A 110 13.60 15.47 5.37
CA ASP A 110 12.58 16.05 4.49
C ASP A 110 11.28 16.35 5.27
N ASP A 111 11.00 17.63 5.50
CA ASP A 111 9.85 18.09 6.29
C ASP A 111 8.50 17.80 5.62
N ARG A 112 8.46 17.86 4.28
CA ARG A 112 7.26 17.52 3.50
C ARG A 112 6.97 16.02 3.59
N LEU A 113 8.01 15.20 3.50
CA LEU A 113 7.91 13.76 3.69
C LEU A 113 7.45 13.41 5.11
N ALA A 114 7.99 14.07 6.15
CA ALA A 114 7.52 13.92 7.53
C ALA A 114 6.03 14.28 7.67
N THR A 115 5.59 15.34 7.00
CA THR A 115 4.18 15.75 6.97
C THR A 115 3.30 14.69 6.31
N PHE A 116 3.74 14.09 5.21
CA PHE A 116 3.03 12.98 4.57
C PHE A 116 2.93 11.74 5.46
N MET A 117 4.03 11.30 6.07
CA MET A 117 4.01 10.14 6.97
C MET A 117 3.12 10.38 8.19
N PHE A 118 3.11 11.61 8.71
CA PHE A 118 2.25 11.99 9.83
C PHE A 118 0.76 11.81 9.51
N TRP A 119 0.29 12.36 8.39
CA TRP A 119 -1.12 12.24 7.99
C TRP A 119 -1.51 10.81 7.64
N MET A 120 -0.64 10.05 6.96
CA MET A 120 -0.90 8.62 6.71
C MET A 120 -0.94 7.81 8.00
N SER A 121 -0.11 8.15 8.99
CA SER A 121 -0.14 7.48 10.30
C SER A 121 -1.40 7.84 11.09
N ILE A 122 -1.91 9.06 10.97
CA ILE A 122 -3.23 9.43 11.51
C ILE A 122 -4.32 8.59 10.86
N ASP A 123 -4.35 8.51 9.52
CA ASP A 123 -5.33 7.70 8.80
C ASP A 123 -5.28 6.23 9.26
N ALA A 124 -4.08 5.66 9.41
CA ALA A 124 -3.88 4.27 9.80
C ALA A 124 -4.26 4.01 11.26
N VAL A 125 -4.09 4.98 12.18
CA VAL A 125 -4.61 4.91 13.55
C VAL A 125 -6.14 4.99 13.56
N ASP A 126 -6.72 5.93 12.82
CA ASP A 126 -8.17 6.13 12.77
C ASP A 126 -8.89 4.92 12.14
N ARG A 127 -8.22 4.18 11.23
CA ARG A 127 -8.70 2.92 10.65
C ARG A 127 -8.40 1.67 11.50
N GLY A 128 -7.63 1.80 12.58
CA GLY A 128 -7.26 0.69 13.45
C GLY A 128 -6.17 -0.24 12.90
N THR A 129 -5.54 0.10 11.76
CA THR A 129 -4.37 -0.62 11.24
C THR A 129 -3.20 -0.48 12.22
N ILE A 130 -2.92 0.75 12.64
CA ILE A 130 -2.02 1.02 13.76
C ILE A 130 -2.83 0.89 15.05
N ARG A 131 -2.48 -0.08 15.86
CA ARG A 131 -3.20 -0.40 17.10
C ARG A 131 -2.65 0.46 18.23
N ALA A 132 -3.37 1.55 18.50
CA ALA A 132 -3.01 2.51 19.55
C ALA A 132 -3.27 1.99 20.97
N GLU A 133 -4.20 1.05 21.14
CA GLU A 133 -4.57 0.46 22.42
C GLU A 133 -4.75 1.52 23.52
N ASP A 134 -3.98 1.45 24.61
CA ASP A 134 -4.01 2.39 25.73
C ASP A 134 -3.33 3.74 25.44
N ARG A 135 -2.60 3.88 24.32
CA ARG A 135 -1.85 5.09 23.92
C ARG A 135 -2.65 6.06 23.04
N LEU A 136 -3.91 5.75 22.72
CA LEU A 136 -4.73 6.57 21.81
C LEU A 136 -4.85 8.03 22.28
N TYR A 137 -4.97 8.27 23.59
CA TYR A 137 -5.07 9.62 24.15
C TYR A 137 -3.80 10.45 23.88
N GLU A 138 -2.62 9.85 23.94
CA GLU A 138 -1.34 10.51 23.65
C GLU A 138 -1.25 10.88 22.18
N LEU A 139 -1.61 9.95 21.29
CA LEU A 139 -1.66 10.22 19.86
C LEU A 139 -2.62 11.36 19.55
N LYS A 140 -3.83 11.37 20.14
CA LYS A 140 -4.81 12.46 19.94
C LYS A 140 -4.29 13.81 20.43
N ALA A 141 -3.53 13.86 21.52
CA ALA A 141 -2.87 15.09 21.97
C ALA A 141 -1.75 15.56 21.02
N LEU A 142 -1.18 14.64 20.25
CA LEU A 142 -0.12 14.86 19.27
C LEU A 142 -0.63 15.13 17.84
N GLN A 143 -1.95 15.11 17.58
CA GLN A 143 -2.56 15.34 16.25
C GLN A 143 -2.52 16.82 15.82
N ASP A 144 -1.36 17.46 15.95
CA ASP A 144 -1.03 18.78 15.40
C ASP A 144 0.21 18.63 14.51
N ALA A 145 0.18 19.19 13.30
CA ALA A 145 1.27 19.05 12.34
C ALA A 145 2.62 19.62 12.83
N SER A 146 2.61 20.57 13.77
CA SER A 146 3.82 21.06 14.43
C SER A 146 4.49 20.01 15.33
N ARG A 147 3.72 19.01 15.79
CA ARG A 147 4.16 17.90 16.66
C ARG A 147 4.40 16.60 15.88
N LYS A 148 4.46 16.66 14.56
CA LYS A 148 4.57 15.48 13.68
C LYS A 148 5.70 14.52 14.05
N HIS A 149 6.87 15.02 14.44
CA HIS A 149 8.00 14.16 14.80
C HIS A 149 7.76 13.39 16.10
N GLU A 150 7.11 14.01 17.11
CA GLU A 150 6.71 13.33 18.34
C GLU A 150 5.60 12.29 18.04
N TYR A 151 4.63 12.64 17.20
CA TYR A 151 3.57 11.72 16.77
C TYR A 151 4.17 10.50 16.06
N LEU A 152 5.03 10.71 15.06
CA LEU A 152 5.68 9.65 14.30
C LEU A 152 6.54 8.76 15.20
N LYS A 153 7.29 9.34 16.14
CA LYS A 153 8.07 8.58 17.11
C LYS A 153 7.19 7.65 17.95
N LEU A 154 6.02 8.11 18.39
CA LEU A 154 5.06 7.24 19.10
C LEU A 154 4.46 6.20 18.14
N ALA A 155 3.95 6.63 16.98
CA ALA A 155 3.27 5.77 16.02
C ALA A 155 4.14 4.61 15.53
N THR A 156 5.41 4.87 15.21
CA THR A 156 6.39 3.86 14.76
C THR A 156 6.66 2.75 15.79
N SER A 157 6.39 3.00 17.08
CA SER A 157 6.54 2.00 18.14
C SER A 157 5.31 1.11 18.34
N LEU A 158 4.19 1.44 17.68
CA LEU A 158 2.92 0.77 17.89
C LEU A 158 2.75 -0.43 16.93
N PRO A 159 2.06 -1.50 17.37
CA PRO A 159 1.75 -2.63 16.52
C PRO A 159 0.97 -2.21 15.27
N GLY A 160 1.38 -2.72 14.11
CA GLY A 160 0.72 -2.46 12.83
C GLY A 160 1.28 -1.31 12.00
N TYR A 161 2.22 -0.52 12.52
CA TYR A 161 2.82 0.61 11.77
C TYR A 161 3.47 0.19 10.43
N GLU A 162 4.18 -0.93 10.44
CA GLU A 162 4.86 -1.48 9.25
C GLU A 162 4.02 -2.54 8.51
N GLU A 163 2.75 -2.73 8.91
CA GLU A 163 1.88 -3.76 8.37
C GLU A 163 0.97 -3.20 7.28
N LEU A 164 1.06 -3.75 6.06
CA LEU A 164 0.04 -3.59 5.02
C LEU A 164 -0.93 -4.75 5.08
N GLN A 165 -2.18 -4.46 5.43
CA GLN A 165 -3.25 -5.45 5.54
C GLN A 165 -4.11 -5.46 4.28
N PHE A 166 -4.29 -6.64 3.68
CA PHE A 166 -5.14 -6.86 2.52
C PHE A 166 -6.57 -7.20 2.95
N PRO A 167 -7.58 -7.02 2.09
CA PRO A 167 -8.92 -7.51 2.35
C PRO A 167 -8.95 -9.03 2.58
N HIS A 168 -9.91 -9.48 3.39
CA HIS A 168 -10.08 -10.89 3.67
C HIS A 168 -10.38 -11.67 2.37
N CYS A 169 -9.86 -12.89 2.27
CA CYS A 169 -9.99 -13.72 1.07
C CYS A 169 -9.86 -15.21 1.40
N ALA A 170 -10.32 -16.08 0.52
CA ALA A 170 -10.20 -17.53 0.72
C ALA A 170 -8.73 -18.00 0.62
N SER A 171 -8.39 -19.06 1.36
CA SER A 171 -7.08 -19.71 1.30
C SER A 171 -7.16 -21.20 1.65
N ASP A 172 -6.28 -22.00 1.04
CA ASP A 172 -6.08 -23.42 1.37
C ASP A 172 -5.07 -23.66 2.50
N SER A 173 -4.56 -22.59 3.11
CA SER A 173 -3.60 -22.67 4.23
C SER A 173 -4.16 -23.38 5.46
N ARG A 174 -5.48 -23.57 5.53
CA ARG A 174 -6.19 -24.25 6.63
C ARG A 174 -6.78 -25.58 6.16
N LYS A 175 -6.76 -26.60 7.04
CA LYS A 175 -7.14 -28.00 6.71
C LYS A 175 -8.55 -28.17 6.14
N THR A 176 -9.48 -27.29 6.47
CA THR A 176 -10.88 -27.34 6.02
C THR A 176 -11.19 -26.28 4.95
N GLY A 177 -10.16 -25.61 4.40
CA GLY A 177 -10.34 -24.31 3.77
C GLY A 177 -10.70 -23.24 4.82
N GLY A 178 -10.65 -21.97 4.42
CA GLY A 178 -11.06 -20.85 5.28
C GLY A 178 -10.66 -19.51 4.69
N HIS A 179 -11.12 -18.43 5.31
CA HIS A 179 -10.76 -17.08 4.90
C HIS A 179 -9.56 -16.57 5.70
N VAL A 180 -8.73 -15.75 5.12
CA VAL A 180 -7.56 -15.16 5.78
C VAL A 180 -7.48 -13.70 5.43
N ILE A 181 -6.81 -12.94 6.28
CA ILE A 181 -6.44 -11.54 6.04
C ILE A 181 -4.92 -11.52 5.86
N PRO A 182 -4.42 -11.47 4.61
CA PRO A 182 -2.99 -11.37 4.34
C PRO A 182 -2.43 -10.05 4.90
N THR A 183 -1.33 -10.13 5.63
CA THR A 183 -0.66 -8.97 6.20
C THR A 183 0.83 -9.04 5.89
N VAL A 184 1.36 -7.99 5.28
CA VAL A 184 2.72 -7.93 4.74
C VAL A 184 3.53 -6.86 5.49
N SER A 185 4.74 -7.19 5.92
CA SER A 185 5.64 -6.27 6.63
C SER A 185 7.11 -6.64 6.43
N MET A 186 8.06 -5.76 6.75
CA MET A 186 9.49 -6.10 6.74
C MET A 186 9.84 -7.29 7.64
N GLY A 187 9.12 -7.45 8.76
CA GLY A 187 9.33 -8.54 9.71
C GLY A 187 8.94 -9.90 9.15
N GLY A 188 7.83 -9.99 8.42
CA GLY A 188 7.33 -11.24 7.89
C GLY A 188 6.02 -11.09 7.13
N PHE A 189 5.53 -12.22 6.64
CA PHE A 189 4.19 -12.35 6.09
C PHE A 189 3.29 -13.09 7.07
N LYS A 190 2.06 -12.61 7.27
CA LYS A 190 1.09 -13.22 8.19
C LYS A 190 -0.22 -13.51 7.47
N LEU A 191 -0.83 -14.63 7.82
CA LEU A 191 -2.21 -14.96 7.48
C LEU A 191 -3.01 -14.97 8.77
N LEU A 192 -3.76 -13.89 9.01
CA LEU A 192 -4.69 -13.84 10.13
C LEU A 192 -5.94 -14.61 9.74
N ALA A 193 -6.37 -15.53 10.58
CA ALA A 193 -7.60 -16.26 10.36
C ALA A 193 -8.81 -15.31 10.39
N ALA A 194 -9.75 -15.50 9.48
CA ALA A 194 -11.01 -14.78 9.47
C ALA A 194 -12.17 -15.70 9.08
N SER A 195 -13.39 -15.30 9.46
CA SER A 195 -14.62 -15.88 8.92
C SER A 195 -14.78 -15.55 7.43
N ASP A 196 -15.73 -16.22 6.77
CA ASP A 196 -16.18 -15.88 5.42
C ASP A 196 -16.69 -14.45 5.26
N GLU A 197 -17.24 -13.87 6.33
CA GLU A 197 -17.61 -12.44 6.41
C GLU A 197 -16.46 -11.49 6.83
N GLY A 198 -15.23 -11.99 6.94
CA GLY A 198 -14.05 -11.18 7.26
C GLY A 198 -13.87 -10.82 8.75
N VAL A 199 -14.59 -11.47 9.67
CA VAL A 199 -14.42 -11.27 11.11
C VAL A 199 -13.15 -11.98 11.58
N LEU A 200 -12.25 -11.23 12.22
CA LEU A 200 -10.94 -11.72 12.66
C LEU A 200 -11.07 -12.79 13.76
N GLU A 201 -10.38 -13.90 13.58
CA GLU A 201 -10.33 -15.01 14.53
C GLU A 201 -8.99 -15.00 15.31
N ASN A 202 -8.96 -15.59 16.49
CA ASN A 202 -7.76 -15.63 17.34
C ASN A 202 -6.76 -16.72 16.90
N GLN A 203 -6.43 -16.75 15.61
CA GLN A 203 -5.41 -17.63 15.03
C GLN A 203 -4.66 -16.87 13.93
N ALA A 204 -3.34 -17.01 13.92
CA ALA A 204 -2.51 -16.46 12.86
C ALA A 204 -1.42 -17.47 12.49
N VAL A 205 -1.06 -17.49 11.21
CA VAL A 205 0.12 -18.21 10.73
C VAL A 205 1.10 -17.18 10.23
N GLU A 206 2.30 -17.18 10.81
CA GLU A 206 3.38 -16.28 10.44
C GLU A 206 4.46 -17.02 9.64
N PHE A 207 5.06 -16.30 8.71
CA PHE A 207 6.09 -16.76 7.79
C PHE A 207 7.25 -15.76 7.82
N ASP A 208 8.40 -16.23 8.29
CA ASP A 208 9.65 -15.50 8.10
C ASP A 208 10.00 -15.50 6.60
N TRP A 209 10.49 -14.36 6.12
CA TRP A 209 10.85 -14.19 4.71
C TRP A 209 11.86 -15.24 4.22
N ASP A 210 12.78 -15.68 5.08
CA ASP A 210 13.79 -16.69 4.73
C ASP A 210 13.21 -18.11 4.58
N THR A 211 11.99 -18.34 5.09
CA THR A 211 11.29 -19.63 4.91
C THR A 211 10.52 -19.71 3.59
N ILE A 212 10.26 -18.56 2.95
CA ILE A 212 9.51 -18.47 1.69
C ILE A 212 10.48 -18.71 0.53
N THR A 213 10.32 -19.84 -0.14
CA THR A 213 11.26 -20.29 -1.18
C THR A 213 10.85 -19.82 -2.58
N GLN A 214 9.55 -19.74 -2.85
CA GLN A 214 8.99 -19.36 -4.16
C GLN A 214 7.63 -18.69 -3.96
N TYR A 215 7.28 -17.79 -4.87
CA TYR A 215 5.94 -17.22 -4.95
C TYR A 215 5.66 -16.71 -6.37
N GLU A 216 4.40 -16.77 -6.78
CA GLU A 216 3.93 -16.34 -8.10
C GLU A 216 2.43 -15.99 -8.07
N VAL A 217 1.95 -15.40 -9.15
CA VAL A 217 0.51 -15.23 -9.40
C VAL A 217 0.08 -16.32 -10.37
N ASP A 218 -0.90 -17.12 -9.94
CA ASP A 218 -1.61 -18.08 -10.78
C ASP A 218 -2.80 -17.35 -11.41
N GLU A 219 -2.59 -16.84 -12.64
CA GLU A 219 -3.59 -16.05 -13.38
C GLU A 219 -4.86 -16.87 -13.69
N GLU A 220 -4.72 -18.18 -13.91
CA GLU A 220 -5.85 -19.07 -14.21
C GLU A 220 -6.79 -19.21 -13.02
N CYS A 221 -6.22 -19.34 -11.82
CA CYS A 221 -6.99 -19.46 -10.58
C CYS A 221 -7.29 -18.12 -9.90
N GLY A 222 -6.72 -17.01 -10.39
CA GLY A 222 -6.79 -15.71 -9.72
C GLY A 222 -6.21 -15.74 -8.30
N ALA A 223 -5.08 -16.41 -8.10
CA ALA A 223 -4.51 -16.67 -6.78
C ALA A 223 -3.06 -16.23 -6.67
N PHE A 224 -2.67 -15.77 -5.49
CA PHE A 224 -1.26 -15.69 -5.10
C PHE A 224 -0.84 -17.04 -4.53
N VAL A 225 0.22 -17.62 -5.09
CA VAL A 225 0.74 -18.93 -4.72
C VAL A 225 2.09 -18.75 -4.06
N MET A 226 2.29 -19.39 -2.90
CA MET A 226 3.54 -19.30 -2.15
C MET A 226 3.98 -20.69 -1.67
N GLN A 227 5.25 -20.99 -1.89
CA GLN A 227 5.91 -22.15 -1.30
C GLN A 227 6.81 -21.72 -0.15
N TYR A 228 6.69 -22.40 0.99
CA TYR A 228 7.56 -22.21 2.15
C TYR A 228 8.06 -23.53 2.71
N THR A 229 9.21 -23.49 3.37
CA THR A 229 9.82 -24.66 4.03
C THR A 229 10.22 -24.29 5.45
N ARG A 230 9.68 -25.04 6.43
CA ARG A 230 10.09 -24.93 7.83
C ARG A 230 11.24 -25.90 8.12
N PRO A 231 12.11 -25.62 9.11
CA PRO A 231 13.19 -26.53 9.49
C PRO A 231 12.66 -27.96 9.71
N ASN A 232 13.31 -28.94 9.08
CA ASN A 232 12.97 -30.37 9.17
C ASN A 232 11.55 -30.74 8.69
N ARG A 233 10.94 -29.94 7.80
CA ARG A 233 9.64 -30.24 7.18
C ARG A 233 9.77 -30.23 5.65
N SER A 234 8.91 -31.00 4.99
CA SER A 234 8.78 -30.90 3.54
C SER A 234 8.26 -29.51 3.15
N PRO A 235 8.64 -29.01 1.96
CA PRO A 235 8.04 -27.81 1.40
C PRO A 235 6.52 -27.91 1.36
N ARG A 236 5.84 -26.79 1.60
CA ARG A 236 4.38 -26.66 1.51
C ARG A 236 4.04 -25.51 0.59
N CYS A 237 3.04 -25.73 -0.25
CA CYS A 237 2.46 -24.71 -1.09
C CYS A 237 1.13 -24.26 -0.48
N ILE A 238 0.86 -22.96 -0.55
CA ILE A 238 -0.44 -22.38 -0.20
C ILE A 238 -0.90 -21.46 -1.33
N LYS A 239 -2.21 -21.40 -1.51
CA LYS A 239 -2.92 -20.49 -2.39
C LYS A 239 -3.74 -19.49 -1.58
N ILE A 240 -3.72 -18.24 -2.03
CA ILE A 240 -4.49 -17.12 -1.50
C ILE A 240 -5.31 -16.56 -2.65
N PHE A 241 -6.62 -16.78 -2.62
CA PHE A 241 -7.54 -16.43 -3.70
C PHE A 241 -8.02 -14.99 -3.53
N SER A 242 -7.18 -14.04 -3.92
CA SER A 242 -7.43 -12.60 -3.78
C SER A 242 -7.47 -11.92 -5.15
N THR A 243 -8.42 -11.01 -5.33
CA THR A 243 -8.46 -10.10 -6.49
C THR A 243 -7.25 -9.16 -6.54
N TYR A 244 -6.46 -9.08 -5.46
CA TYR A 244 -5.25 -8.26 -5.33
C TYR A 244 -3.97 -9.12 -5.35
N SER A 245 -4.01 -10.33 -5.93
CA SER A 245 -2.88 -11.26 -5.99
C SER A 245 -1.62 -10.64 -6.62
N VAL A 246 -1.78 -9.84 -7.69
CA VAL A 246 -0.69 -9.10 -8.33
C VAL A 246 -0.07 -8.08 -7.37
N PHE A 247 -0.90 -7.27 -6.71
CA PHE A 247 -0.41 -6.29 -5.75
C PHE A 247 0.27 -6.95 -4.54
N LEU A 248 -0.24 -8.09 -4.06
CA LEU A 248 0.40 -8.89 -3.01
C LEU A 248 1.79 -9.37 -3.44
N LYS A 249 1.93 -9.85 -4.68
CA LYS A 249 3.22 -10.23 -5.25
C LYS A 249 4.18 -9.03 -5.35
N GLU A 250 3.70 -7.87 -5.81
CA GLU A 250 4.53 -6.66 -5.86
C GLU A 250 5.04 -6.25 -4.47
N CYS A 251 4.24 -6.44 -3.42
CA CYS A 251 4.69 -6.19 -2.04
C CYS A 251 5.82 -7.15 -1.62
N PHE A 252 5.73 -8.43 -2.00
CA PHE A 252 6.80 -9.41 -1.76
C PHE A 252 8.09 -9.02 -2.49
N ASP A 253 7.97 -8.67 -3.78
CA ASP A 253 9.10 -8.23 -4.60
C ASP A 253 9.76 -6.99 -4.00
N ARG A 254 8.95 -6.00 -3.59
CA ARG A 254 9.44 -4.79 -2.95
C ARG A 254 10.14 -5.07 -1.63
N ILE A 255 9.58 -5.90 -0.76
CA ILE A 255 10.25 -6.23 0.50
C ILE A 255 11.59 -6.95 0.26
N ARG A 256 11.68 -7.84 -0.73
CA ARG A 256 12.96 -8.49 -1.06
C ARG A 256 13.99 -7.49 -1.58
N GLU A 257 13.56 -6.54 -2.41
CA GLU A 257 14.39 -5.42 -2.85
C GLU A 257 14.88 -4.60 -1.65
N GLU A 258 13.98 -4.15 -0.77
CA GLU A 258 14.34 -3.32 0.39
C GLU A 258 15.25 -4.05 1.38
N LYS A 259 15.05 -5.36 1.57
CA LYS A 259 15.95 -6.19 2.40
C LYS A 259 17.34 -6.29 1.80
N SER A 260 17.47 -6.29 0.48
CA SER A 260 18.80 -6.30 -0.17
C SER A 260 19.60 -5.03 0.13
N TRP A 261 18.95 -3.89 0.33
CA TRP A 261 19.61 -2.62 0.67
C TRP A 261 20.25 -2.61 2.05
N THR A 262 19.87 -3.54 2.93
CA THR A 262 20.39 -3.64 4.31
C THR A 262 21.47 -4.70 4.47
N ARG A 263 21.76 -5.47 3.41
CA ARG A 263 22.80 -6.51 3.40
C ARG A 263 24.16 -5.99 2.94
N ASP A 264 24.24 -4.70 2.61
CA ASP A 264 25.46 -3.95 2.31
C ASP A 264 25.78 -2.97 3.46
#